data_AF-A0A519V9M0-F1
#
_entry.id   AF-A0A519V9M0-F1
#
_cell.length_a   1.000
_cell.length_b   1.000
_cell.length_c   1.000
_cell.angle_alpha   90.00
_cell.angle_beta   90.00
_cell.angle_gamma   90.00
#
_symmetry.space_group_name_H-M   'P 1'
#
loop_
_entity.id
_entity.type
_entity.pdbx_description
1 polymer ?
#
loop_
_entity_poly.entity_id
_entity_poly.type
_entity_poly.pdbx_seq_one_letter_code
_entity_poly.pdbx_strand_id
1 'polypeptide(L)'
;MNIFQIIARTIIKKSFHLSVWTIEQFHDIAVYEQKARKLQELPDGTLGKDIANCLEKNNLRLVPNYESHDLKHVLLDFKMTPVDEIRMQAFMLGNGNYSIPSFAIFVFGALLLPDLWTTFYKDYKNGLNSKPIKTWTIEEYSHSQTSTLRQIVTNYSVRQQTEFNIKSLIRFCALTAIVLGTFGMLFCLPFLFSSNMADLVGAGFPFVGGAIIASAGLVTLSNLTKQTRELNKLTT
;
A
#
# COMPACT_ATOMS: atom_id res chain seq x y z
N MET A 1 9.49 -21.78 -14.98
CA MET A 1 8.38 -20.81 -15.16
C MET A 1 7.30 -21.52 -15.93
N ASN A 2 6.06 -21.56 -15.43
CA ASN A 2 4.96 -22.24 -16.13
C ASN A 2 4.41 -21.36 -17.27
N ILE A 3 3.55 -21.93 -18.13
CA ILE A 3 3.03 -21.23 -19.31
C ILE A 3 2.19 -19.99 -18.92
N PHE A 4 1.42 -20.09 -17.84
CA PHE A 4 0.62 -18.99 -17.31
C PHE A 4 1.49 -17.82 -16.84
N GLN A 5 2.61 -18.10 -16.16
CA GLN A 5 3.58 -17.10 -15.71
C GLN A 5 4.27 -16.37 -16.87
N ILE A 6 4.52 -17.09 -17.97
CA ILE A 6 5.07 -16.48 -19.20
C ILE A 6 4.03 -15.53 -19.79
N ILE A 7 2.80 -16.00 -19.98
CA ILE A 7 1.69 -15.20 -20.53
C ILE A 7 1.45 -13.95 -19.69
N ALA A 8 1.35 -14.09 -18.35
CA ALA A 8 1.16 -12.97 -17.43
C ALA A 8 2.27 -11.90 -17.58
N ARG A 9 3.54 -12.32 -17.60
CA ARG A 9 4.68 -11.39 -17.78
C ARG A 9 4.68 -10.74 -19.16
N THR A 10 4.25 -11.45 -20.21
CA THR A 10 4.10 -10.88 -21.55
C THR A 10 2.99 -9.83 -21.60
N ILE A 11 1.84 -10.10 -20.96
CA ILE A 11 0.73 -9.13 -20.84
C ILE A 11 1.22 -7.87 -20.13
N ILE A 12 1.82 -8.02 -18.95
CA ILE A 12 2.34 -6.91 -18.15
C ILE A 12 3.36 -6.09 -18.95
N LYS A 13 4.29 -6.75 -19.64
CA LYS A 13 5.30 -6.07 -20.48
C LYS A 13 4.64 -5.26 -21.59
N LYS A 14 3.68 -5.84 -22.32
CA LYS A 14 2.97 -5.12 -23.39
C LYS A 14 2.16 -3.94 -22.85
N SER A 15 1.45 -4.12 -21.74
CA SER A 15 0.69 -3.06 -21.07
C SER A 15 1.60 -1.89 -20.66
N PHE A 16 2.77 -2.18 -20.08
CA PHE A 16 3.73 -1.17 -19.65
C PHE A 16 4.31 -0.37 -20.84
N HIS A 17 4.71 -1.06 -21.91
CA HIS A 17 5.19 -0.36 -23.12
C HIS A 17 4.10 0.50 -23.74
N LEU A 18 2.86 0.02 -23.78
CA LEU A 18 1.73 0.78 -24.29
C LEU A 18 1.48 2.04 -23.45
N SER A 19 1.56 1.95 -22.12
CA SER A 19 1.38 3.12 -21.25
C SER A 19 2.48 4.16 -21.44
N VAL A 20 3.76 3.73 -21.48
CA VAL A 20 4.90 4.65 -21.70
C VAL A 20 4.77 5.33 -23.05
N TRP A 21 4.56 4.56 -24.11
CA TRP A 21 4.37 5.08 -25.47
C TRP A 21 3.24 6.11 -25.53
N THR A 22 2.13 5.85 -24.84
CA THR A 22 0.99 6.78 -24.78
C THR A 22 1.41 8.09 -24.13
N ILE A 23 2.06 8.05 -22.98
CA ILE A 23 2.48 9.26 -22.24
C ILE A 23 3.45 10.11 -23.07
N GLU A 24 4.38 9.48 -23.79
CA GLU A 24 5.33 10.17 -24.67
C GLU A 24 4.66 10.97 -25.79
N GLN A 25 3.48 10.54 -26.29
CA GLN A 25 2.77 11.28 -27.33
C GLN A 25 2.17 12.61 -26.84
N PHE A 26 1.96 12.77 -25.53
CA PHE A 26 1.22 13.89 -24.96
C PHE A 26 2.09 14.96 -24.29
N HIS A 27 3.42 14.89 -24.41
CA HIS A 27 4.32 15.76 -23.64
C HIS A 27 5.46 16.37 -24.46
N ASP A 28 5.83 17.61 -24.11
CA ASP A 28 6.91 18.38 -24.75
C ASP A 28 8.28 17.95 -24.21
N ILE A 29 9.14 17.44 -25.09
CA ILE A 29 10.35 16.67 -24.77
C ILE A 29 11.56 17.59 -24.50
N ALA A 30 11.57 18.79 -25.08
CA ALA A 30 12.78 19.64 -25.13
C ALA A 30 13.26 20.13 -23.75
N VAL A 31 12.32 20.48 -22.86
CA VAL A 31 12.63 20.99 -21.51
C VAL A 31 13.27 19.91 -20.64
N TYR A 32 12.84 18.66 -20.80
CA TYR A 32 13.29 17.54 -19.97
C TYR A 32 14.63 16.97 -20.42
N GLU A 33 14.98 17.12 -21.70
CA GLU A 33 16.34 16.85 -22.16
C GLU A 33 17.36 17.80 -21.52
N GLN A 34 17.05 19.09 -21.41
CA GLN A 34 17.93 20.03 -20.72
C GLN A 34 18.10 19.68 -19.24
N LYS A 35 17.02 19.27 -18.59
CA LYS A 35 17.06 18.85 -17.19
C LYS A 35 17.89 17.57 -17.00
N ALA A 36 17.72 16.58 -17.86
CA ALA A 36 18.52 15.36 -17.85
C ALA A 36 20.02 15.66 -18.02
N ARG A 37 20.38 16.58 -18.93
CA ARG A 37 21.77 17.03 -19.11
C ARG A 37 22.34 17.69 -17.85
N LYS A 38 21.58 18.56 -17.19
CA LYS A 38 21.99 19.18 -15.92
C LYS A 38 22.25 18.13 -14.83
N LEU A 39 21.44 17.08 -14.77
CA LEU A 39 21.66 15.97 -13.83
C LEU A 39 22.93 15.17 -14.18
N GLN A 40 23.25 15.03 -15.46
CA GLN A 40 24.44 14.35 -15.94
C GLN A 40 25.74 15.11 -15.62
N GLU A 41 25.69 16.43 -15.43
CA GLU A 41 26.83 17.26 -15.03
C GLU A 41 27.17 17.16 -13.53
N LEU A 42 26.31 16.53 -12.73
CA LEU A 42 26.53 16.38 -11.30
C LEU A 42 27.66 15.38 -10.98
N PRO A 43 28.33 15.52 -9.81
CA PRO A 43 29.38 14.58 -9.39
C PRO A 43 28.89 13.14 -9.27
N ASP A 44 29.80 12.19 -9.53
CA ASP A 44 29.51 10.76 -9.38
C ASP A 44 29.12 10.39 -7.94
N GLY A 45 28.10 9.54 -7.81
CA GLY A 45 27.53 9.12 -6.53
C GLY A 45 26.44 10.04 -5.98
N THR A 46 26.20 11.19 -6.61
CA THR A 46 25.00 12.01 -6.32
C THR A 46 23.75 11.39 -6.93
N LEU A 47 22.60 11.63 -6.30
CA LEU A 47 21.32 11.08 -6.75
C LEU A 47 20.98 11.53 -8.17
N GLY A 48 21.24 12.79 -8.51
CA GLY A 48 20.96 13.31 -9.84
C GLY A 48 21.79 12.63 -10.92
N LYS A 49 23.10 12.43 -10.67
CA LYS A 49 23.99 11.70 -11.58
C LYS A 49 23.54 10.25 -11.76
N ASP A 50 23.14 9.59 -10.68
CA ASP A 50 22.64 8.22 -10.72
C ASP A 50 21.29 8.10 -11.47
N ILE A 51 20.41 9.10 -11.36
CA ILE A 51 19.18 9.21 -12.16
C ILE A 51 19.51 9.34 -13.64
N ALA A 52 20.39 10.26 -14.02
CA ALA A 52 20.81 10.44 -15.42
C ALA A 52 21.40 9.15 -16.00
N ASN A 53 22.32 8.50 -15.27
CA ASN A 53 22.93 7.24 -15.68
C ASN A 53 21.89 6.11 -15.81
N CYS A 54 20.90 6.06 -14.92
CA CYS A 54 19.83 5.06 -14.97
C CYS A 54 18.94 5.23 -16.21
N LEU A 55 18.57 6.47 -16.54
CA LEU A 55 17.75 6.79 -17.71
C LEU A 55 18.50 6.46 -19.01
N GLU A 56 19.75 6.88 -19.13
CA GLU A 56 20.61 6.60 -20.28
C GLU A 56 20.78 5.09 -20.50
N LYS A 57 21.07 4.34 -19.43
CA LYS A 57 21.23 2.88 -19.48
C LYS A 57 19.98 2.15 -19.98
N ASN A 58 18.79 2.67 -19.68
CA ASN A 58 17.52 2.06 -20.09
C ASN A 58 16.96 2.66 -21.40
N ASN A 59 17.67 3.58 -22.05
CA ASN A 59 17.19 4.38 -23.19
C ASN A 59 15.84 5.08 -22.88
N LEU A 60 15.69 5.54 -21.65
CA LEU A 60 14.51 6.25 -21.18
C LEU A 60 14.81 7.74 -21.08
N ARG A 61 13.76 8.55 -21.14
CA ARG A 61 13.81 10.00 -20.97
C ARG A 61 13.04 10.38 -19.71
N LEU A 62 13.42 11.49 -19.09
CA LEU A 62 12.66 12.07 -17.99
C LEU A 62 11.26 12.43 -18.47
N VAL A 63 10.25 11.91 -17.77
CA VAL A 63 8.86 12.16 -18.12
C VAL A 63 8.30 13.30 -17.25
N PRO A 64 7.72 14.35 -17.85
CA PRO A 64 7.00 15.42 -17.14
C PRO A 64 6.06 14.92 -16.06
N ASN A 65 6.12 15.50 -14.87
CA ASN A 65 5.29 15.12 -13.70
C ASN A 65 5.55 13.71 -13.13
N TYR A 66 6.45 12.92 -13.73
CA TYR A 66 6.86 11.59 -13.25
C TYR A 66 8.32 11.56 -12.76
N GLU A 67 8.97 12.71 -12.67
CA GLU A 67 10.37 12.83 -12.24
C GLU A 67 10.60 12.31 -10.81
N SER A 68 9.65 12.61 -9.91
CA SER A 68 9.66 12.09 -8.53
C SER A 68 9.35 10.59 -8.48
N HIS A 69 8.85 10.00 -9.58
CA HIS A 69 8.70 8.55 -9.74
C HIS A 69 10.02 7.93 -10.21
N ASP A 70 10.68 8.50 -11.23
CA ASP A 70 12.00 8.06 -11.71
C ASP A 70 13.06 8.09 -10.58
N LEU A 71 13.00 9.12 -9.72
CA LEU A 71 13.83 9.23 -8.52
C LEU A 71 13.72 7.99 -7.63
N LYS A 72 12.52 7.42 -7.48
CA LYS A 72 12.27 6.30 -6.56
C LYS A 72 12.92 5.02 -7.04
N HIS A 73 12.99 4.79 -8.36
CA HIS A 73 13.72 3.65 -8.91
C HIS A 73 15.18 3.66 -8.48
N VAL A 74 15.84 4.81 -8.60
CA VAL A 74 17.25 4.96 -8.23
C VAL A 74 17.44 4.97 -6.72
N LEU A 75 16.58 5.69 -5.98
CA LEU A 75 16.69 5.75 -4.53
C LEU A 75 16.47 4.38 -3.89
N LEU A 76 15.47 3.62 -4.34
CA LEU A 76 15.07 2.33 -3.74
C LEU A 76 15.71 1.11 -4.39
N ASP A 77 16.51 1.30 -5.46
CA ASP A 77 17.16 0.23 -6.21
C ASP A 77 16.20 -0.71 -6.97
N PHE A 78 15.02 -0.22 -7.35
CA PHE A 78 14.10 -0.95 -8.23
C PHE A 78 14.44 -0.71 -9.70
N LYS A 79 14.59 -1.78 -10.48
CA LYS A 79 14.94 -1.64 -11.90
C LYS A 79 13.74 -1.11 -12.70
N MET A 80 14.03 -0.51 -13.85
CA MET A 80 13.03 -0.06 -14.83
C MET A 80 12.44 -1.25 -15.63
N THR A 81 12.00 -2.30 -14.92
CA THR A 81 11.34 -3.47 -15.54
C THR A 81 9.87 -3.52 -15.12
N PRO A 82 8.96 -4.07 -15.96
CA PRO A 82 7.54 -4.09 -15.62
C PRO A 82 7.22 -4.84 -14.32
N VAL A 83 8.03 -5.84 -13.94
CA VAL A 83 7.88 -6.55 -12.67
C VAL A 83 8.36 -5.71 -11.50
N ASP A 84 9.52 -5.07 -11.62
CA ASP A 84 10.05 -4.19 -10.57
C ASP A 84 9.20 -2.92 -10.41
N GLU A 85 8.49 -2.47 -11.44
CA GLU A 85 7.46 -1.43 -11.34
C GLU A 85 6.38 -1.85 -10.34
N ILE A 86 5.80 -3.04 -10.50
CA ILE A 86 4.77 -3.57 -9.59
C ILE A 86 5.31 -3.73 -8.17
N ARG A 87 6.55 -4.20 -8.03
CA ARG A 87 7.23 -4.34 -6.73
C ARG A 87 7.45 -2.99 -6.06
N MET A 88 7.88 -1.99 -6.83
CA MET A 88 8.01 -0.62 -6.35
C MET A 88 6.64 -0.09 -5.91
N GLN A 89 5.58 -0.34 -6.66
CA GLN A 89 4.23 0.07 -6.24
C GLN A 89 3.81 -0.62 -4.92
N ALA A 90 4.16 -1.89 -4.71
CA ALA A 90 3.95 -2.57 -3.43
C ALA A 90 4.68 -1.86 -2.28
N PHE A 91 5.95 -1.51 -2.49
CA PHE A 91 6.74 -0.72 -1.53
C PHE A 91 6.11 0.65 -1.26
N MET A 92 5.72 1.38 -2.31
CA MET A 92 5.16 2.72 -2.19
C MET A 92 3.82 2.73 -1.44
N LEU A 93 2.98 1.71 -1.62
CA LEU A 93 1.76 1.53 -0.83
C LEU A 93 2.09 1.31 0.65
N GLY A 94 3.11 0.51 0.96
CA GLY A 94 3.61 0.36 2.33
C GLY A 94 4.13 1.66 2.93
N ASN A 95 4.82 2.46 2.11
CA ASN A 95 5.40 3.74 2.50
C ASN A 95 4.36 4.88 2.67
N GLY A 96 3.08 4.61 2.42
CA GLY A 96 1.99 5.58 2.58
C GLY A 96 1.70 6.44 1.34
N ASN A 97 2.27 6.11 0.18
CA ASN A 97 1.96 6.77 -1.08
C ASN A 97 0.72 6.15 -1.75
N TYR A 98 -0.45 6.51 -1.25
CA TYR A 98 -1.73 6.06 -1.80
C TYR A 98 -2.16 6.96 -2.97
N SER A 99 -1.62 6.71 -4.16
CA SER A 99 -2.13 7.30 -5.41
C SER A 99 -2.94 6.29 -6.21
N ILE A 100 -3.95 6.78 -6.95
CA ILE A 100 -4.79 5.93 -7.81
C ILE A 100 -3.93 5.10 -8.79
N PRO A 101 -2.91 5.68 -9.48
CA PRO A 101 -2.03 4.90 -10.34
C PRO A 101 -1.26 3.80 -9.58
N SER A 102 -0.72 4.09 -8.39
CA SER A 102 0.03 3.12 -7.60
C SER A 102 -0.84 1.91 -7.23
N PHE A 103 -2.07 2.18 -6.79
CA PHE A 103 -3.03 1.13 -6.44
C PHE A 103 -3.45 0.30 -7.65
N ALA A 104 -3.77 0.96 -8.78
CA ALA A 104 -4.19 0.28 -10.00
C ALA A 104 -3.10 -0.64 -10.56
N ILE A 105 -1.86 -0.16 -10.66
CA ILE A 105 -0.71 -0.94 -11.15
C ILE A 105 -0.43 -2.11 -10.20
N PHE A 106 -0.46 -1.87 -8.89
CA PHE A 106 -0.24 -2.93 -7.91
C PHE A 106 -1.32 -4.02 -7.97
N VAL A 107 -2.61 -3.66 -7.98
CA VAL A 107 -3.70 -4.63 -8.05
C VAL A 107 -3.63 -5.44 -9.34
N PHE A 108 -3.41 -4.76 -10.48
CA PHE A 108 -3.22 -5.43 -11.77
C PHE A 108 -2.07 -6.44 -11.73
N GLY A 109 -0.92 -6.03 -11.19
CA GLY A 109 0.24 -6.89 -11.04
C GLY A 109 0.03 -8.05 -10.06
N ALA A 110 -0.60 -7.79 -8.92
CA ALA A 110 -0.89 -8.79 -7.90
C ALA A 110 -1.83 -9.88 -8.42
N LEU A 111 -2.84 -9.53 -9.22
CA LEU A 111 -3.74 -10.51 -9.82
C LEU A 111 -3.03 -11.39 -10.85
N LEU A 112 -2.09 -10.83 -11.62
CA LEU A 112 -1.38 -11.54 -12.69
C LEU A 112 -0.14 -12.31 -12.21
N LEU A 113 0.45 -11.94 -11.06
CA LEU A 113 1.70 -12.51 -10.54
C LEU A 113 1.53 -13.10 -9.12
N PRO A 114 0.70 -14.15 -8.95
CA PRO A 114 0.54 -14.81 -7.65
C PRO A 114 1.84 -15.43 -7.12
N ASP A 115 2.76 -15.80 -8.01
CA ASP A 115 4.08 -16.33 -7.65
C ASP A 115 4.97 -15.31 -6.94
N LEU A 116 4.69 -14.01 -7.06
CA LEU A 116 5.46 -12.95 -6.43
C LEU A 116 4.80 -12.34 -5.19
N TRP A 117 3.66 -12.86 -4.72
CA TRP A 117 2.97 -12.30 -3.55
C TRP A 117 3.82 -12.22 -2.30
N THR A 118 4.65 -13.22 -2.05
CA THR A 118 5.60 -13.20 -0.91
C THR A 118 6.64 -12.09 -1.07
N THR A 119 7.05 -11.79 -2.30
CA THR A 119 7.97 -10.70 -2.63
C THR A 119 7.27 -9.35 -2.48
N PHE A 120 6.06 -9.20 -3.02
CA PHE A 120 5.25 -8.00 -2.85
C PHE A 120 4.96 -7.68 -1.38
N TYR A 121 4.67 -8.69 -0.57
CA TYR A 121 4.46 -8.51 0.86
C TYR A 121 5.74 -8.06 1.57
N LYS A 122 6.90 -8.60 1.20
CA LYS A 122 8.21 -8.13 1.70
C LYS A 122 8.47 -6.69 1.29
N ASP A 123 8.26 -6.35 0.03
CA ASP A 123 8.47 -4.99 -0.49
C ASP A 123 7.52 -3.99 0.21
N TYR A 124 6.24 -4.36 0.40
CA TYR A 124 5.27 -3.59 1.19
C TYR A 124 5.74 -3.39 2.64
N LYS A 125 6.19 -4.46 3.30
CA LYS A 125 6.70 -4.38 4.68
C LYS A 125 7.96 -3.52 4.76
N ASN A 126 8.84 -3.56 3.76
CA ASN A 126 10.00 -2.69 3.68
C ASN A 126 9.57 -1.23 3.56
N GLY A 127 8.57 -0.93 2.72
CA GLY A 127 7.99 0.40 2.59
C GLY A 127 7.35 0.93 3.88
N LEU A 128 6.68 0.05 4.62
CA LEU A 128 6.11 0.37 5.94
C LEU A 128 7.19 0.74 6.97
N ASN A 129 8.37 0.13 6.84
CA ASN A 129 9.50 0.36 7.73
C ASN A 129 10.49 1.42 7.22
N SER A 130 10.14 2.16 6.17
CA SER A 130 11.00 3.19 5.60
C SER A 130 10.43 4.59 5.82
N LYS A 131 11.31 5.60 5.76
CA LYS A 131 10.89 7.00 5.85
C LYS A 131 9.87 7.33 4.75
N PRO A 132 8.79 8.07 5.02
CA PRO A 132 7.88 8.51 3.96
C PRO A 132 8.63 9.34 2.91
N ILE A 133 8.61 8.88 1.66
CA ILE A 133 9.31 9.53 0.53
C ILE A 133 8.35 10.06 -0.54
N LYS A 134 7.05 10.14 -0.23
CA LYS A 134 6.02 10.65 -1.17
C LYS A 134 6.35 12.06 -1.68
N THR A 135 6.90 12.92 -0.82
CA THR A 135 7.15 14.34 -1.09
C THR A 135 8.54 14.64 -1.64
N TRP A 136 9.39 13.62 -1.81
CA TRP A 136 10.77 13.83 -2.24
C TRP A 136 10.82 14.14 -3.74
N THR A 137 11.53 15.20 -4.12
CA THR A 137 11.69 15.62 -5.51
C THR A 137 13.16 15.66 -5.93
N ILE A 138 13.41 15.67 -7.24
CA ILE A 138 14.78 15.69 -7.77
C ILE A 138 15.48 17.01 -7.41
N GLU A 139 14.76 18.13 -7.41
CA GLU A 139 15.30 19.47 -7.16
C GLU A 139 15.94 19.57 -5.77
N GLU A 140 15.30 18.96 -4.77
CA GLU A 140 15.77 19.00 -3.39
C GLU A 140 16.93 18.03 -3.14
N TYR A 141 16.90 16.85 -3.76
CA TYR A 141 17.79 15.74 -3.39
C TYR A 141 18.88 15.42 -4.42
N SER A 142 18.86 15.99 -5.63
CA SER A 142 19.79 15.66 -6.73
C SER A 142 21.27 15.81 -6.38
N HIS A 143 21.62 16.81 -5.58
CA HIS A 143 23.01 17.07 -5.15
C HIS A 143 23.47 16.18 -3.98
N SER A 144 22.55 15.45 -3.34
CA SER A 144 22.88 14.60 -2.20
C SER A 144 23.42 13.25 -2.64
N GLN A 145 24.29 12.66 -1.82
CA GLN A 145 24.84 11.33 -2.08
C GLN A 145 23.75 10.25 -2.00
N THR A 146 23.62 9.42 -3.03
CA THR A 146 22.59 8.36 -3.11
C THR A 146 22.67 7.38 -1.95
N SER A 147 23.89 6.98 -1.54
CA SER A 147 24.10 6.07 -0.41
C SER A 147 23.59 6.63 0.91
N THR A 148 23.80 7.93 1.15
CA THR A 148 23.33 8.62 2.35
C THR A 148 21.81 8.69 2.38
N LEU A 149 21.18 9.04 1.25
CA LEU A 149 19.73 9.06 1.14
C LEU A 149 19.11 7.67 1.36
N ARG A 150 19.70 6.63 0.78
CA ARG A 150 19.29 5.22 1.01
C ARG A 150 19.34 4.85 2.49
N GLN A 151 20.40 5.25 3.19
CA GLN A 151 20.51 5.02 4.63
C GLN A 151 19.43 5.77 5.43
N ILE A 152 19.12 7.02 5.06
CA ILE A 152 18.05 7.79 5.71
C ILE A 152 16.68 7.12 5.52
N VAL A 153 16.43 6.56 4.34
CA VAL A 153 15.17 5.86 4.04
C VAL A 153 15.09 4.54 4.81
N THR A 154 16.18 3.80 4.90
CA THR A 154 16.21 2.42 5.46
C THR A 154 16.35 2.38 6.97
N ASN A 155 17.17 3.26 7.57
CA ASN A 155 17.38 3.34 9.02
C ASN A 155 16.26 4.13 9.73
N TYR A 156 15.08 4.16 9.13
CA TYR A 156 13.93 4.83 9.69
C TYR A 156 13.37 3.99 10.85
N SER A 157 13.44 4.54 12.06
CA SER A 157 12.78 3.92 13.21
C SER A 157 11.28 4.18 13.11
N VAL A 158 10.51 3.12 12.88
CA VAL A 158 9.04 3.18 12.94
C VAL A 158 8.63 3.39 14.39
N ARG A 159 8.68 4.62 14.85
CA ARG A 159 8.07 5.02 16.11
C ARG A 159 6.66 5.48 15.79
N GLN A 160 5.69 4.59 16.06
CA GLN A 160 4.36 4.98 16.57
C GLN A 160 3.23 5.27 15.54
N GLN A 161 2.92 4.35 14.61
CA GLN A 161 1.70 4.49 13.77
C GLN A 161 0.75 3.26 13.70
N THR A 162 1.17 2.09 14.17
CA THR A 162 0.34 0.87 14.12
C THR A 162 -0.64 0.71 15.28
N GLU A 163 -0.33 1.22 16.48
CA GLU A 163 -1.20 1.06 17.65
C GLU A 163 -2.53 1.82 17.53
N PHE A 164 -2.51 3.01 16.92
CA PHE A 164 -3.69 3.88 16.89
C PHE A 164 -4.74 3.39 15.88
N ASN A 165 -4.30 2.77 14.77
CA ASN A 165 -5.19 2.29 13.72
C ASN A 165 -5.84 0.94 14.09
N ILE A 166 -5.09 0.03 14.72
CA ILE A 166 -5.61 -1.27 15.17
C ILE A 166 -6.68 -1.09 16.26
N LYS A 167 -6.46 -0.22 17.25
CA LYS A 167 -7.47 0.04 18.30
C LYS A 167 -8.76 0.61 17.71
N SER A 168 -8.66 1.49 16.71
CA SER A 168 -9.82 2.05 16.00
C SER A 168 -10.58 0.97 15.21
N LEU A 169 -9.87 0.11 14.48
CA LEU A 169 -10.44 -0.99 13.72
C LEU A 169 -11.16 -2.00 14.62
N ILE A 170 -10.54 -2.41 15.74
CA ILE A 170 -11.18 -3.34 16.69
C ILE A 170 -12.44 -2.72 17.31
N ARG A 171 -12.41 -1.41 17.65
CA ARG A 171 -13.62 -0.69 18.11
C ARG A 171 -14.74 -0.72 17.08
N PHE A 172 -14.42 -0.48 15.81
CA PHE A 172 -15.40 -0.54 14.72
C PHE A 172 -15.99 -1.95 14.58
N CYS A 173 -15.15 -2.99 14.48
CA CYS A 173 -15.62 -4.38 14.38
C CYS A 173 -16.50 -4.78 15.57
N ALA A 174 -16.13 -4.38 16.79
CA ALA A 174 -16.91 -4.66 17.99
C ALA A 174 -18.28 -3.97 17.98
N LEU A 175 -18.35 -2.70 17.55
CA LEU A 175 -19.62 -1.98 17.38
C LEU A 175 -20.50 -2.61 16.30
N THR A 176 -19.91 -2.98 15.16
CA THR A 176 -20.64 -3.66 14.08
C THR A 176 -21.21 -5.00 14.55
N ALA A 177 -20.44 -5.79 15.30
CA ALA A 177 -20.91 -7.04 15.88
C ALA A 177 -22.09 -6.84 16.85
N ILE A 178 -22.04 -5.81 17.69
CA ILE A 178 -23.15 -5.45 18.60
C ILE A 178 -24.41 -5.08 17.80
N VAL A 179 -24.28 -4.19 16.82
CA VAL A 179 -25.41 -3.72 16.00
C VAL A 179 -26.03 -4.87 15.24
N LEU A 180 -25.23 -5.67 14.53
CA LEU A 180 -25.74 -6.80 13.74
C LEU A 180 -26.32 -7.91 14.62
N GLY A 181 -25.68 -8.24 15.74
CA GLY A 181 -26.19 -9.24 16.69
C GLY A 181 -27.52 -8.80 17.31
N THR A 182 -27.62 -7.53 17.73
CA THR A 182 -28.85 -6.97 18.29
C THR A 182 -29.97 -6.88 17.25
N PHE A 183 -29.65 -6.43 16.03
CA PHE A 183 -30.61 -6.39 14.93
C PHE A 183 -31.13 -7.78 14.56
N GLY A 184 -30.24 -8.78 14.50
CA GLY A 184 -30.62 -10.18 14.26
C GLY A 184 -31.57 -10.72 15.33
N MET A 185 -31.32 -10.40 16.60
CA MET A 185 -32.25 -10.75 17.69
C MET A 185 -33.62 -10.07 17.55
N LEU A 186 -33.65 -8.78 17.23
CA LEU A 186 -34.91 -8.04 17.01
C LEU A 186 -35.71 -8.60 15.83
N PHE A 187 -35.02 -9.01 14.76
CA PHE A 187 -35.63 -9.65 13.60
C PHE A 187 -36.27 -11.00 13.95
N CYS A 188 -35.66 -11.77 14.86
CA CYS A 188 -36.18 -13.08 15.29
C CYS A 188 -37.38 -12.98 16.26
N LEU A 189 -37.54 -11.83 16.93
CA LEU A 189 -38.53 -11.62 17.99
C LEU A 189 -39.98 -11.97 17.61
N PRO A 190 -40.54 -11.57 16.45
CA PRO A 190 -41.91 -11.95 16.08
C PRO A 190 -42.08 -13.47 15.85
N PHE A 191 -41.03 -14.17 15.40
CA PHE A 191 -41.07 -15.59 15.07
C PHE A 191 -40.87 -16.49 16.30
N LEU A 192 -40.25 -15.98 17.37
CA LEU A 192 -40.13 -16.68 18.65
C LEU A 192 -41.49 -16.92 19.33
N PHE A 193 -42.52 -16.19 18.93
CA PHE A 193 -43.89 -16.37 19.42
C PHE A 193 -44.79 -17.09 18.40
N SER A 194 -44.22 -17.66 17.33
CA SER A 194 -44.97 -18.46 16.35
C SER A 194 -45.34 -19.82 16.93
N SER A 195 -46.56 -20.28 16.65
CA SER A 195 -47.05 -21.62 16.99
C SER A 195 -46.43 -22.73 16.13
N ASN A 196 -45.75 -22.36 15.03
CA ASN A 196 -45.08 -23.30 14.14
C ASN A 196 -43.67 -23.63 14.68
N MET A 197 -43.40 -24.92 14.90
CA MET A 197 -42.10 -25.39 15.38
C MET A 197 -40.94 -25.04 14.44
N ALA A 198 -41.17 -25.00 13.13
CA ALA A 198 -40.14 -24.63 12.17
C ALA A 198 -39.70 -23.16 12.34
N ASP A 199 -40.67 -22.26 12.58
CA ASP A 199 -40.40 -20.83 12.79
C ASP A 199 -39.73 -20.60 14.15
N LEU A 200 -40.20 -21.30 15.19
CA LEU A 200 -39.62 -21.20 16.53
C LEU A 200 -38.16 -21.67 16.57
N VAL A 201 -37.86 -22.82 15.95
CA VAL A 201 -36.48 -23.33 15.85
C VAL A 201 -35.63 -22.45 14.94
N GLY A 202 -36.19 -22.03 13.80
CA GLY A 202 -35.55 -21.15 12.82
C GLY A 202 -35.20 -19.77 13.38
N ALA A 203 -35.96 -19.26 14.34
CA ALA A 203 -35.71 -17.98 15.02
C ALA A 203 -34.93 -18.13 16.33
N GLY A 204 -35.11 -19.25 17.04
CA GLY A 204 -34.46 -19.54 18.32
C GLY A 204 -32.93 -19.62 18.24
N PHE A 205 -32.40 -20.40 17.30
CA PHE A 205 -30.94 -20.54 17.16
C PHE A 205 -30.25 -19.23 16.75
N PRO A 206 -30.75 -18.47 15.76
CA PRO A 206 -30.16 -17.18 15.41
C PRO A 206 -30.32 -16.13 16.51
N PHE A 207 -31.39 -16.16 17.30
CA PHE A 207 -31.54 -15.26 18.45
C PHE A 207 -30.42 -15.48 19.48
N VAL A 208 -30.15 -16.74 19.85
CA VAL A 208 -29.05 -17.09 20.75
C VAL A 208 -27.70 -16.74 20.14
N GLY A 209 -27.49 -17.02 18.84
CA GLY A 209 -26.29 -16.64 18.12
C GLY A 209 -26.04 -15.13 18.12
N GLY A 210 -27.09 -14.34 17.89
CA GLY A 210 -27.07 -12.88 17.95
C GLY A 210 -26.70 -12.36 19.35
N ALA A 211 -27.23 -13.00 20.41
CA ALA A 211 -26.89 -12.65 21.79
C ALA A 211 -25.42 -12.89 22.12
N ILE A 212 -24.85 -14.01 21.66
CA ILE A 212 -23.42 -14.34 21.85
C ILE A 212 -22.54 -13.32 21.13
N ILE A 213 -22.84 -13.02 19.86
CA ILE A 213 -22.07 -12.07 19.04
C ILE A 213 -22.12 -10.66 19.65
N ALA A 214 -23.31 -10.19 20.05
CA ALA A 214 -23.46 -8.88 20.67
C ALA A 214 -22.70 -8.78 22.00
N SER A 215 -22.78 -9.82 22.83
CA SER A 215 -22.07 -9.87 24.12
C SER A 215 -20.54 -9.88 23.93
N ALA A 216 -20.04 -10.64 22.95
CA ALA A 216 -18.61 -10.67 22.63
C ALA A 216 -18.09 -9.30 22.16
N GLY A 217 -18.88 -8.58 21.35
CA GLY A 217 -18.58 -7.19 20.97
C GLY A 217 -18.52 -6.25 22.19
N LEU A 218 -19.46 -6.39 23.13
CA LEU A 218 -19.50 -5.58 24.36
C LEU A 218 -18.27 -5.83 25.25
N VAL A 219 -17.90 -7.10 25.45
CA VAL A 219 -16.70 -7.50 26.21
C VAL A 219 -15.43 -6.93 25.56
N THR A 220 -15.37 -6.97 24.22
CA THR A 220 -14.24 -6.40 23.46
C THR A 220 -14.11 -4.90 23.69
N LEU A 221 -15.22 -4.14 23.63
CA LEU A 221 -15.21 -2.70 23.94
C LEU A 221 -14.82 -2.40 25.39
N SER A 222 -15.30 -3.20 26.34
CA SER A 222 -14.94 -3.09 27.76
C SER A 222 -13.43 -3.26 27.98
N ASN A 223 -12.85 -4.31 27.37
CA ASN A 223 -11.42 -4.58 27.43
C ASN A 223 -10.57 -3.47 26.78
N LEU A 224 -10.98 -2.96 25.61
CA LEU A 224 -10.29 -1.84 24.96
C LEU A 224 -10.30 -0.56 25.80
N THR A 225 -11.41 -0.30 26.49
CA THR A 225 -11.55 0.85 27.39
C THR A 225 -10.63 0.70 28.61
N LYS A 226 -10.59 -0.51 29.20
CA LYS A 226 -9.69 -0.83 30.32
C LYS A 226 -8.22 -0.67 29.92
N GLN A 227 -7.80 -1.21 28.77
CA GLN A 227 -6.43 -1.06 28.26
C GLN A 227 -6.05 0.40 28.00
N THR A 228 -6.96 1.19 27.43
CA THR A 228 -6.73 2.62 27.19
C THR A 228 -6.54 3.38 28.50
N ARG A 229 -7.34 3.05 29.53
CA ARG A 229 -7.24 3.66 30.86
C ARG A 229 -5.93 3.31 31.57
N GLU A 230 -5.49 2.06 31.50
CA GLU A 230 -4.22 1.63 32.10
C GLU A 230 -3.01 2.25 31.38
N LEU A 231 -3.05 2.37 30.04
CA LEU A 231 -2.01 3.06 29.29
C LEU A 231 -1.90 4.53 29.69
N ASN A 232 -3.03 5.23 29.82
CA ASN A 232 -3.05 6.64 30.23
C ASN A 232 -2.45 6.84 31.62
N LYS A 233 -2.70 5.93 32.58
CA LYS A 233 -2.09 5.99 33.92
C LYS A 233 -0.57 5.82 33.93
N LEU A 234 0.00 5.07 32.97
CA LEU A 234 1.44 4.86 32.86
C LEU A 234 2.17 6.03 32.17
N THR A 235 1.43 6.87 31.44
CA THR A 235 1.94 8.04 30.72
C THR A 235 1.71 9.37 31.45
N THR A 236 1.09 9.35 32.63
CA THR A 236 0.88 10.54 33.51
C THR A 236 1.75 10.40 34.74
#